data_AF-A0A8H5YIQ2-F1
#
_entry.id   AF-A0A8H5YIQ2-F1
#
_cell.length_a   1.000
_cell.length_b   1.000
_cell.length_c   1.000
_cell.angle_alpha   90.00
_cell.angle_beta   90.00
_cell.angle_gamma   90.00
#
_symmetry.space_group_name_H-M   'P 1'
#
loop_
_entity.id
_entity.type
_entity.pdbx_description
1 polymer ?
#
loop_
_entity_poly.entity_id
_entity_poly.type
_entity_poly.pdbx_seq_one_letter_code
_entity_poly.pdbx_strand_id
1 'polypeptide(L)'
;MRVFPFNPLLVDMDKFELDMHGYLRAYTAGEFKSTPISNDWGKERAIGFISLILAVLSSAAHYSDLTGSERSRTCYDLARRSFQALRLANFFFRPTLEVVQTILVLGNMLQNTGQSDAAWAWLGTTARLAQTLHYHAQGSRTNLPEIVKIQARTCWSNIIWQDSLLSMCHARRPLTMINAPGQDLGCHDLELTYHGFMRAICRISTTVLNNDSCYVASVTIDMLEQLDSLHRKTKPYLQDPDRCKSSLEHLQHLALKMHKSFLVTFLCRPEIRNANRSSNQSPEVLSEQQLRIRGRAEENLFEAIKTFLEFRAVSAVPLRSWSMVHAALSSVLLLCIWEETRVKPECRCLREKVIEAFSSPEFNVAGDPTSADENSQWLSPRHINALVTLKDAFTTDESGLQVDYNAMPGWNNADLMGQSGFIPGIIDAWDPFAEYALSDFNPSVPCDPGATNMELPAMDPSPTNYLDFIMRG
;
A
#
# COMPACT_ATOMS: atom_id res chain seq x y z
N MET A 1 12.33 6.70 14.07
CA MET A 1 13.11 7.05 12.86
C MET A 1 13.55 5.84 12.01
N ARG A 2 13.61 4.61 12.54
CA ARG A 2 14.15 3.42 11.83
C ARG A 2 13.22 2.75 10.77
N VAL A 3 12.20 3.45 10.26
CA VAL A 3 11.21 2.87 9.30
C VAL A 3 11.50 3.27 7.86
N PHE A 4 11.99 4.48 7.66
CA PHE A 4 12.35 5.03 6.36
C PHE A 4 13.38 4.21 5.56
N PRO A 5 14.23 3.35 6.17
CA PRO A 5 15.07 2.43 5.40
C PRO A 5 14.30 1.37 4.60
N PHE A 6 13.02 1.12 4.93
CA PHE A 6 12.17 0.12 4.27
C PHE A 6 11.20 0.73 3.27
N ASN A 7 10.74 1.96 3.55
CA ASN A 7 9.87 2.73 2.67
C ASN A 7 10.45 4.14 2.51
N PRO A 8 11.09 4.46 1.36
CA PRO A 8 11.68 5.77 1.14
C PRO A 8 10.55 6.78 0.94
N LEU A 9 10.09 7.43 2.02
CA LEU A 9 9.05 8.45 1.96
C LEU A 9 9.63 9.87 1.85
N LEU A 10 10.90 10.01 2.21
CA LEU A 10 11.67 11.24 2.11
C LEU A 10 12.72 11.10 1.01
N VAL A 11 12.99 12.20 0.34
CA VAL A 11 13.98 12.27 -0.74
C VAL A 11 15.41 12.28 -0.21
N ASP A 12 15.63 12.93 0.94
CA ASP A 12 16.94 13.10 1.56
C ASP A 12 16.74 13.20 3.08
N MET A 13 17.11 12.13 3.79
CA MET A 13 16.96 12.05 5.24
C MET A 13 17.95 12.96 5.96
N ASP A 14 19.20 13.00 5.51
CA ASP A 14 20.27 13.77 6.16
C ASP A 14 19.95 15.27 6.08
N LYS A 15 19.46 15.72 4.92
CA LYS A 15 18.97 17.09 4.74
C LYS A 15 17.76 17.37 5.65
N PHE A 16 16.79 16.45 5.71
CA PHE A 16 15.62 16.62 6.57
C PHE A 16 16.02 16.76 8.05
N GLU A 17 16.95 15.93 8.53
CA GLU A 17 17.49 16.02 9.89
C GLU A 17 18.17 17.36 10.13
N LEU A 18 18.99 17.84 9.19
CA LEU A 18 19.65 19.13 9.30
C LEU A 18 18.64 20.29 9.38
N ASP A 19 17.63 20.28 8.51
CA ASP A 19 16.58 21.30 8.47
C ASP A 19 15.73 21.26 9.77
N MET A 20 15.49 20.06 10.33
CA MET A 20 14.80 19.88 11.60
C MET A 20 15.60 20.46 12.78
N HIS A 21 16.93 20.30 12.80
CA HIS A 21 17.78 21.00 13.77
C HIS A 21 17.67 22.53 13.64
N GLY A 22 17.55 23.04 12.41
CA GLY A 22 17.26 24.45 12.15
C GLY A 22 15.95 24.91 12.81
N TYR A 23 14.87 24.15 12.61
CA TYR A 23 13.57 24.40 13.24
C TYR A 23 13.65 24.41 14.78
N LEU A 24 14.31 23.43 15.38
CA LEU A 24 14.45 23.34 16.84
C LEU A 24 15.27 24.50 17.42
N ARG A 25 16.30 24.97 16.71
CA ARG A 25 17.05 26.18 17.10
C ARG A 25 16.17 27.43 17.06
N ALA A 26 15.40 27.63 16.00
CA ALA A 26 14.45 28.74 15.94
C ALA A 26 13.39 28.67 17.07
N TYR A 27 12.95 27.45 17.41
CA TYR A 27 12.00 27.23 18.50
C TYR A 27 12.57 27.63 19.86
N THR A 28 13.80 27.19 20.15
CA THR A 28 14.49 27.52 21.40
C THR A 28 14.88 29.00 21.49
N ALA A 29 15.18 29.64 20.36
CA ALA A 29 15.43 31.07 20.25
C ALA A 29 14.16 31.93 20.42
N GLY A 30 12.97 31.33 20.47
CA GLY A 30 11.70 32.03 20.68
C GLY A 30 11.12 32.72 19.44
N GLU A 31 11.60 32.40 18.24
CA GLU A 31 11.19 33.04 16.98
C GLU A 31 9.69 32.85 16.63
N PHE A 32 9.04 31.86 17.24
CA PHE A 32 7.60 31.59 17.07
C PHE A 32 6.73 32.27 18.14
N LYS A 33 7.32 32.84 19.19
CA LYS A 33 6.60 33.51 20.29
C LYS A 33 6.47 35.03 20.07
N SER A 34 7.27 35.60 19.16
CA SER A 34 7.19 37.01 18.81
C SER A 34 5.97 37.26 17.89
N THR A 35 5.21 38.31 18.18
CA THR A 35 4.25 38.90 17.25
C THR A 35 4.86 40.18 16.65
N PRO A 36 5.02 40.27 15.32
CA PRO A 36 4.74 39.26 14.30
C PRO A 36 5.73 38.08 14.35
N ILE A 37 5.27 36.89 13.94
CA ILE A 37 6.13 35.70 13.75
C ILE A 37 7.24 36.11 12.77
N SER A 38 8.48 35.65 13.02
CA SER A 38 9.60 35.90 12.11
C SER A 38 9.18 35.70 10.65
N ASN A 39 9.49 36.68 9.80
CA ASN A 39 9.13 36.69 8.37
C ASN A 39 9.58 35.40 7.64
N ASP A 40 10.56 34.68 8.17
CA ASP A 40 11.07 33.45 7.56
C ASP A 40 10.21 32.22 7.87
N TRP A 41 9.61 32.14 9.05
CA TRP A 41 8.78 31.00 9.48
C TRP A 41 7.29 31.16 9.18
N GLY A 42 6.83 32.39 8.94
CA GLY A 42 5.47 32.68 8.47
C GLY A 42 5.23 32.39 6.98
N LYS A 43 6.30 32.10 6.21
CA LYS A 43 6.21 31.78 4.78
C LYS A 43 5.59 30.40 4.56
N GLU A 44 4.80 30.26 3.49
CA GLU A 44 4.15 29.00 3.10
C GLU A 44 5.12 27.81 3.04
N ARG A 45 6.36 28.04 2.59
CA ARG A 45 7.40 27.01 2.54
C ARG A 45 7.80 26.50 3.94
N ALA A 46 7.94 27.39 4.91
CA ALA A 46 8.26 27.02 6.27
C ALA A 46 7.10 26.27 6.95
N ILE A 47 5.85 26.68 6.66
CA ILE A 47 4.65 25.96 7.10
C ILE A 47 4.59 24.57 6.45
N GLY A 48 4.94 24.46 5.16
CA GLY A 48 5.09 23.18 4.46
C GLY A 48 6.12 22.28 5.14
N PHE A 49 7.26 22.82 5.56
CA PHE A 49 8.26 22.05 6.31
C PHE A 49 7.78 21.63 7.71
N ILE A 50 7.06 22.50 8.45
CA ILE A 50 6.43 22.14 9.73
C ILE A 50 5.44 20.99 9.53
N SER A 51 4.65 21.03 8.45
CA SER A 51 3.75 19.92 8.11
C SER A 51 4.53 18.61 7.89
N LEU A 52 5.68 18.67 7.21
CA LEU A 52 6.52 17.50 6.98
C LEU A 52 7.05 16.90 8.29
N ILE A 53 7.54 17.74 9.21
CA ILE A 53 7.98 17.30 10.55
C ILE A 53 6.84 16.56 11.26
N LEU A 54 5.63 17.14 11.29
CA LEU A 54 4.47 16.54 11.95
C LEU A 54 4.07 15.19 11.31
N ALA A 55 4.09 15.10 9.98
CA ALA A 55 3.83 13.84 9.27
C ALA A 55 4.89 12.77 9.57
N VAL A 56 6.18 13.14 9.58
CA VAL A 56 7.27 12.23 9.92
C VAL A 56 7.16 11.75 11.37
N LEU A 57 6.81 12.63 12.31
CA LEU A 57 6.58 12.26 13.70
C LEU A 57 5.34 11.38 13.86
N SER A 58 4.27 11.63 13.11
CA SER A 58 3.08 10.76 13.08
C SER A 58 3.44 9.35 12.62
N SER A 59 4.16 9.23 11.50
CA SER A 59 4.66 7.93 11.03
C SER A 59 5.61 7.29 12.05
N ALA A 60 6.51 8.07 12.66
CA ALA A 60 7.40 7.54 13.70
C ALA A 60 6.64 7.04 14.93
N ALA A 61 5.56 7.73 15.34
CA ALA A 61 4.69 7.31 16.43
C ALA A 61 4.04 5.97 16.09
N HIS A 62 3.51 5.78 14.87
CA HIS A 62 2.94 4.50 14.44
C HIS A 62 3.90 3.32 14.58
N TYR A 63 5.20 3.53 14.38
CA TYR A 63 6.22 2.49 14.51
C TYR A 63 6.98 2.51 15.85
N SER A 64 6.55 3.31 16.81
CA SER A 64 7.19 3.41 18.13
C SER A 64 6.80 2.26 19.06
N ASP A 65 7.53 2.11 20.16
CA ASP A 65 7.25 1.10 21.20
C ASP A 65 6.17 1.56 22.20
N LEU A 66 5.39 2.59 21.85
CA LEU A 66 4.23 3.02 22.63
C LEU A 66 3.15 1.93 22.68
N THR A 67 2.37 1.94 23.77
CA THR A 67 1.21 1.06 23.94
C THR A 67 0.19 1.26 22.83
N GLY A 68 -0.65 0.26 22.53
CA GLY A 68 -1.60 0.31 21.41
C GLY A 68 -2.45 1.59 21.35
N SER A 69 -3.07 1.96 22.48
CA SER A 69 -3.93 3.14 22.58
C SER A 69 -3.14 4.46 22.44
N GLU A 70 -2.03 4.61 23.18
CA GLU A 70 -1.22 5.84 23.15
C GLU A 70 -0.57 6.05 21.79
N ARG A 71 -0.12 4.96 21.16
CA ARG A 71 0.47 4.95 19.82
C ARG A 71 -0.52 5.49 18.80
N SER A 72 -1.71 4.91 18.75
CA SER A 72 -2.76 5.35 17.82
C SER A 72 -3.17 6.79 18.07
N ARG A 73 -3.40 7.18 19.33
CA ARG A 73 -3.74 8.56 19.70
C ARG A 73 -2.67 9.55 19.26
N THR A 74 -1.40 9.26 19.53
CA THR A 74 -0.28 10.13 19.17
C THR A 74 -0.10 10.23 17.66
N CYS A 75 -0.20 9.10 16.96
CA CYS A 75 -0.14 9.03 15.51
C CYS A 75 -1.21 9.92 14.85
N TYR A 76 -2.47 9.78 15.26
CA TYR A 76 -3.59 10.55 14.72
C TYR A 76 -3.54 12.03 15.12
N ASP A 77 -3.17 12.38 16.34
CA ASP A 77 -3.04 13.78 16.77
C ASP A 77 -1.98 14.53 15.93
N LEU A 78 -0.80 13.93 15.74
CA LEU A 78 0.26 14.50 14.92
C LEU A 78 -0.15 14.63 13.45
N ALA A 79 -0.86 13.63 12.91
CA ALA A 79 -1.37 13.71 11.54
C ALA A 79 -2.43 14.80 11.36
N ARG A 80 -3.37 14.93 12.28
CA ARG A 80 -4.39 16.00 12.25
C ARG A 80 -3.72 17.37 12.23
N ARG A 81 -2.69 17.59 13.06
CA ARG A 81 -1.89 18.82 13.05
C ARG A 81 -1.15 19.00 11.72
N SER A 82 -0.61 17.92 11.15
CA SER A 82 0.04 17.95 9.84
C SER A 82 -0.93 18.35 8.72
N PHE A 83 -2.15 17.81 8.68
CA PHE A 83 -3.18 18.21 7.73
C PHE A 83 -3.56 19.68 7.89
N GLN A 84 -3.68 20.17 9.12
CA GLN A 84 -3.95 21.58 9.37
C GLN A 84 -2.80 22.48 8.89
N ALA A 85 -1.56 22.09 9.11
CA ALA A 85 -0.39 22.81 8.60
C ALA A 85 -0.35 22.81 7.06
N LEU A 86 -0.65 21.68 6.41
CA LEU A 86 -0.78 21.61 4.95
C LEU A 86 -1.84 22.58 4.41
N ARG A 87 -3.00 22.65 5.08
CA ARG A 87 -4.06 23.61 4.71
C ARG A 87 -3.55 25.05 4.79
N LEU A 88 -2.81 25.39 5.84
CA LEU A 88 -2.20 26.72 6.00
C LEU A 88 -1.09 27.00 4.96
N ALA A 89 -0.43 25.96 4.45
CA ALA A 89 0.56 26.07 3.38
C ALA A 89 -0.06 26.18 1.96
N ASN A 90 -1.39 26.26 1.84
CA ASN A 90 -2.09 26.32 0.54
C ASN A 90 -1.68 25.21 -0.43
N PHE A 91 -1.51 23.99 0.09
CA PHE A 91 -0.82 22.90 -0.59
C PHE A 91 -1.35 22.54 -1.99
N PHE A 92 -2.64 22.78 -2.26
CA PHE A 92 -3.25 22.58 -3.59
C PHE A 92 -2.82 23.62 -4.62
N PHE A 93 -2.69 24.88 -4.21
CA PHE A 93 -2.43 26.00 -5.12
C PHE A 93 -0.94 26.23 -5.34
N ARG A 94 -0.13 25.90 -4.34
CA ARG A 94 1.33 26.13 -4.35
C ARG A 94 2.08 24.89 -3.87
N PRO A 95 2.05 23.80 -4.65
CA PRO A 95 2.78 22.59 -4.26
C PRO A 95 4.28 22.89 -4.18
N THR A 96 4.93 22.30 -3.19
CA THR A 96 6.39 22.33 -2.98
C THR A 96 6.89 20.90 -2.80
N LEU A 97 8.21 20.69 -2.82
CA LEU A 97 8.78 19.38 -2.52
C LEU A 97 8.38 18.94 -1.10
N GLU A 98 8.44 19.85 -0.13
CA GLU A 98 8.06 19.60 1.25
C GLU A 98 6.60 19.15 1.32
N VAL A 99 5.68 19.86 0.65
CA VAL A 99 4.27 19.46 0.55
C VAL A 99 4.09 18.05 -0.03
N VAL A 100 4.75 17.74 -1.16
CA VAL A 100 4.61 16.43 -1.83
C VAL A 100 5.15 15.30 -0.93
N GLN A 101 6.25 15.52 -0.22
CA GLN A 101 6.75 14.55 0.75
C GLN A 101 5.79 14.39 1.94
N THR A 102 5.23 15.49 2.45
CA THR A 102 4.28 15.44 3.58
C THR A 102 3.07 14.59 3.22
N ILE A 103 2.44 14.86 2.07
CA ILE A 103 1.25 14.10 1.65
C ILE A 103 1.60 12.64 1.36
N LEU A 104 2.80 12.34 0.84
CA LEU A 104 3.27 10.97 0.65
C LEU A 104 3.46 10.21 1.98
N VAL A 105 4.02 10.87 2.99
CA VAL A 105 4.18 10.31 4.36
C VAL A 105 2.81 10.08 5.00
N LEU A 106 1.90 11.05 4.91
CA LEU A 106 0.53 10.92 5.43
C LEU A 106 -0.27 9.82 4.72
N GLY A 107 -0.11 9.66 3.39
CA GLY A 107 -0.72 8.55 2.65
C GLY A 107 -0.26 7.19 3.15
N ASN A 108 1.05 7.03 3.37
CA ASN A 108 1.58 5.80 3.98
C ASN A 108 1.09 5.61 5.42
N MET A 109 0.93 6.69 6.19
CA MET A 109 0.35 6.60 7.53
C MET A 109 -1.09 6.08 7.46
N LEU A 110 -1.95 6.68 6.63
CA LEU A 110 -3.35 6.26 6.43
C LEU A 110 -3.43 4.79 6.03
N GLN A 111 -2.55 4.34 5.13
CA GLN A 111 -2.47 2.93 4.75
C GLN A 111 -2.18 2.06 5.98
N ASN A 112 -1.16 2.42 6.76
CA ASN A 112 -0.71 1.67 7.91
C ASN A 112 -1.63 1.77 9.13
N THR A 113 -2.61 2.67 9.13
CA THR A 113 -3.69 2.73 10.12
C THR A 113 -5.00 2.14 9.61
N GLY A 114 -4.95 1.33 8.54
CA GLY A 114 -6.10 0.55 8.06
C GLY A 114 -7.01 1.30 7.09
N GLN A 115 -6.71 2.56 6.78
CA GLN A 115 -7.48 3.40 5.86
C GLN A 115 -6.89 3.32 4.44
N SER A 116 -6.72 2.10 3.91
CA SER A 116 -6.07 1.88 2.62
C SER A 116 -6.80 2.52 1.43
N ASP A 117 -8.15 2.55 1.46
CA ASP A 117 -8.95 3.20 0.41
C ASP A 117 -8.76 4.73 0.42
N ALA A 118 -8.68 5.35 1.61
CA ALA A 118 -8.36 6.77 1.75
C ALA A 118 -6.92 7.07 1.32
N ALA A 119 -5.97 6.20 1.69
CA ALA A 119 -4.58 6.30 1.26
C ALA A 119 -4.44 6.26 -0.27
N TRP A 120 -5.24 5.44 -0.95
CA TRP A 120 -5.27 5.37 -2.42
C TRP A 120 -5.80 6.67 -3.04
N ALA A 121 -6.93 7.20 -2.55
CA ALA A 121 -7.44 8.49 -3.02
C ALA A 121 -6.41 9.62 -2.80
N TRP A 122 -5.78 9.63 -1.62
CA TRP A 122 -4.74 10.59 -1.25
C TRP A 122 -3.48 10.48 -2.12
N LEU A 123 -3.11 9.27 -2.53
CA LEU A 123 -2.03 9.04 -3.46
C LEU A 123 -2.32 9.61 -4.85
N GLY A 124 -3.58 9.57 -5.29
CA GLY A 124 -4.00 10.23 -6.53
C GLY A 124 -3.76 11.74 -6.50
N THR A 125 -4.11 12.41 -5.39
CA THR A 125 -3.78 13.82 -5.17
C THR A 125 -2.27 14.04 -5.17
N THR A 126 -1.52 13.17 -4.50
CA THR A 126 -0.05 13.23 -4.41
C THR A 126 0.61 13.17 -5.79
N ALA A 127 0.18 12.23 -6.63
CA ALA A 127 0.67 12.09 -8.00
C ALA A 127 0.36 13.34 -8.83
N ARG A 128 -0.84 13.92 -8.71
CA ARG A 128 -1.23 15.13 -9.46
C ARG A 128 -0.40 16.35 -9.05
N LEU A 129 -0.17 16.56 -7.76
CA LEU A 129 0.67 17.67 -7.29
C LEU A 129 2.13 17.51 -7.73
N ALA A 130 2.68 16.29 -7.69
CA ALA A 130 4.01 16.00 -8.22
C ALA A 130 4.09 16.22 -9.74
N GLN A 131 3.00 15.94 -10.48
CA GLN A 131 2.91 16.23 -11.91
C GLN A 131 2.89 17.73 -12.21
N THR A 132 2.20 18.55 -11.42
CA THR A 132 2.27 20.02 -11.52
C THR A 132 3.69 20.56 -11.33
N LEU A 133 4.50 19.87 -10.53
CA LEU A 133 5.93 20.17 -10.34
C LEU A 133 6.86 19.56 -11.40
N HIS A 134 6.29 18.88 -12.40
CA HIS A 134 6.99 18.20 -13.49
C HIS A 134 7.95 17.10 -13.01
N TYR A 135 7.69 16.45 -11.88
CA TYR A 135 8.57 15.41 -11.34
C TYR A 135 8.58 14.12 -12.18
N HIS A 136 7.53 13.91 -12.96
CA HIS A 136 7.39 12.78 -13.89
C HIS A 136 8.23 12.94 -15.17
N ALA A 137 8.56 14.17 -15.57
CA ALA A 137 9.16 14.46 -16.88
C ALA A 137 10.70 14.30 -16.84
N GLN A 138 11.21 13.15 -17.29
CA GLN A 138 12.64 12.82 -17.22
C GLN A 138 13.53 13.70 -18.12
N GLY A 139 12.99 14.25 -19.21
CA GLY A 139 13.74 15.02 -20.22
C GLY A 139 13.58 16.55 -20.18
N SER A 140 12.58 17.10 -19.47
CA SER A 140 12.22 18.53 -19.55
C SER A 140 13.14 19.46 -18.72
N ARG A 141 14.00 18.90 -17.87
CA ARG A 141 14.74 19.66 -16.84
C ARG A 141 16.20 19.95 -17.18
N THR A 142 16.63 19.92 -18.44
CA THR A 142 18.06 20.03 -18.83
C THR A 142 18.81 21.16 -18.13
N ASN A 143 18.15 22.31 -17.93
CA ASN A 143 18.73 23.52 -17.33
C ASN A 143 18.74 23.59 -15.78
N LEU A 144 18.12 22.63 -15.08
CA LEU A 144 18.12 22.62 -13.61
C LEU A 144 19.40 21.99 -13.02
N PRO A 145 19.82 22.43 -11.82
CA PRO A 145 20.90 21.78 -11.08
C PRO A 145 20.65 20.28 -10.89
N GLU A 146 21.70 19.46 -10.98
CA GLU A 146 21.55 18.00 -10.93
C GLU A 146 20.92 17.52 -9.62
N ILE A 147 21.23 18.17 -8.49
CA ILE A 147 20.61 17.87 -7.21
C ILE A 147 19.08 17.99 -7.25
N VAL A 148 18.53 18.99 -7.93
CA VAL A 148 17.07 19.21 -8.05
C VAL A 148 16.43 18.17 -8.97
N LYS A 149 17.16 17.71 -9.98
CA LYS A 149 16.74 16.60 -10.85
C LYS A 149 16.70 15.28 -10.08
N ILE A 150 17.75 14.98 -9.32
CA ILE A 150 17.82 13.79 -8.45
C ILE A 150 16.66 13.82 -7.45
N GLN A 151 16.42 14.94 -6.77
CA GLN A 151 15.33 15.06 -5.80
C GLN A 151 13.96 14.77 -6.42
N ALA A 152 13.66 15.33 -7.59
CA ALA A 152 12.41 15.04 -8.29
C ALA A 152 12.28 13.59 -8.74
N ARG A 153 13.35 12.99 -9.30
CA ARG A 153 13.38 11.59 -9.71
C ARG A 153 13.16 10.65 -8.53
N THR A 154 13.81 10.92 -7.40
CA THR A 154 13.65 10.17 -6.15
C THR A 154 12.22 10.31 -5.63
N CYS A 155 11.70 11.53 -5.53
CA CYS A 155 10.32 11.78 -5.09
C CYS A 155 9.31 11.03 -5.97
N TRP A 156 9.46 11.10 -7.30
CA TRP A 156 8.59 10.38 -8.24
C TRP A 156 8.72 8.85 -8.10
N SER A 157 9.93 8.34 -7.89
CA SER A 157 10.16 6.91 -7.64
C SER A 157 9.48 6.43 -6.36
N ASN A 158 9.45 7.27 -5.32
CA ASN A 158 8.79 6.97 -4.06
C ASN A 158 7.26 6.93 -4.22
N ILE A 159 6.70 7.81 -5.07
CA ILE A 159 5.27 7.79 -5.42
C ILE A 159 4.93 6.51 -6.20
N ILE A 160 5.73 6.14 -7.21
CA ILE A 160 5.57 4.90 -7.98
C ILE A 160 5.58 3.68 -7.06
N TRP A 161 6.46 3.67 -6.05
CA TRP A 161 6.52 2.57 -5.09
C TRP A 161 5.19 2.38 -4.37
N GLN A 162 4.66 3.44 -3.76
CA GLN A 162 3.38 3.35 -3.05
C GLN A 162 2.22 2.98 -3.99
N ASP A 163 2.21 3.55 -5.19
CA ASP A 163 1.18 3.31 -6.20
C ASP A 163 1.17 1.86 -6.64
N SER A 164 2.34 1.32 -6.99
CA SER A 164 2.49 -0.07 -7.39
C SER A 164 2.03 -1.03 -6.30
N LEU A 165 2.39 -0.76 -5.04
CA LEU A 165 2.03 -1.59 -3.90
C LEU A 165 0.53 -1.58 -3.64
N LEU A 166 -0.09 -0.39 -3.57
CA LEU A 166 -1.53 -0.25 -3.40
C LEU A 166 -2.28 -0.89 -4.57
N SER A 167 -1.85 -0.66 -5.81
CA SER A 167 -2.45 -1.25 -7.00
C SER A 167 -2.47 -2.78 -6.98
N MET A 168 -1.38 -3.43 -6.60
CA MET A 168 -1.33 -4.89 -6.45
C MET A 168 -2.28 -5.40 -5.35
N CYS A 169 -2.40 -4.67 -4.24
CA CYS A 169 -3.30 -5.05 -3.15
C CYS A 169 -4.77 -4.77 -3.47
N HIS A 170 -5.06 -3.73 -4.26
CA HIS A 170 -6.42 -3.28 -4.59
C HIS A 170 -6.95 -3.77 -5.93
N ALA A 171 -6.18 -4.57 -6.69
CA ALA A 171 -6.60 -5.05 -8.00
C ALA A 171 -6.81 -3.93 -9.04
N ARG A 172 -5.99 -2.87 -9.02
CA ARG A 172 -6.24 -1.65 -9.80
C ARG A 172 -5.04 -1.21 -10.62
N ARG A 173 -5.29 -0.60 -11.77
CA ARG A 173 -4.24 0.02 -12.60
C ARG A 173 -3.54 1.16 -11.84
N PRO A 174 -2.20 1.22 -11.82
CA PRO A 174 -1.46 2.32 -11.18
C PRO A 174 -1.76 3.68 -11.79
N LEU A 175 -1.79 4.74 -10.98
CA LEU A 175 -2.05 6.11 -11.43
C LEU A 175 -0.83 6.76 -12.08
N THR A 176 0.38 6.38 -11.66
CA THR A 176 1.66 6.92 -12.10
C THR A 176 2.07 6.47 -13.51
N MET A 177 1.25 5.64 -14.15
CA MET A 177 1.43 5.10 -15.49
C MET A 177 1.64 6.13 -16.60
N ILE A 178 1.09 7.35 -16.46
CA ILE A 178 0.96 8.28 -17.58
C ILE A 178 2.31 8.69 -18.18
N ASN A 179 3.44 8.55 -17.47
CA ASN A 179 4.74 9.02 -17.96
C ASN A 179 5.92 8.21 -17.41
N ALA A 180 5.86 6.88 -17.40
CA ALA A 180 7.04 6.07 -17.17
C ALA A 180 7.65 5.65 -18.52
N PRO A 181 8.42 6.52 -19.22
CA PRO A 181 9.28 6.00 -20.28
C PRO A 181 10.18 4.96 -19.62
N GLY A 182 10.40 3.85 -20.32
CA GLY A 182 11.19 2.72 -19.84
C GLY A 182 12.40 3.27 -19.09
N GLN A 183 12.34 3.22 -17.76
CA GLN A 183 13.48 3.60 -16.95
C GLN A 183 14.52 2.58 -17.32
N ASP A 184 15.47 2.94 -18.17
CA ASP A 184 16.66 2.14 -18.33
C ASP A 184 17.21 2.01 -16.92
N LEU A 185 17.13 0.79 -16.40
CA LEU A 185 18.07 0.41 -15.37
C LEU A 185 19.39 0.61 -16.09
N GLY A 186 20.12 1.68 -15.76
CA GLY A 186 21.56 1.78 -16.02
C GLY A 186 22.28 0.69 -15.22
N CYS A 187 21.85 -0.56 -15.38
CA CYS A 187 22.30 -1.76 -14.72
C CYS A 187 22.84 -2.66 -15.81
N HIS A 188 23.90 -2.18 -16.46
CA HIS A 188 24.72 -3.09 -17.23
C HIS A 188 25.74 -3.81 -16.34
N ASP A 189 26.16 -3.28 -15.17
CA ASP A 189 27.20 -3.98 -14.35
C ASP A 189 27.22 -3.72 -12.81
N LEU A 190 26.20 -3.12 -12.20
CA LEU A 190 26.26 -2.73 -10.76
C LEU A 190 25.37 -3.60 -9.86
N GLU A 191 25.89 -3.98 -8.68
CA GLU A 191 25.13 -4.68 -7.63
C GLU A 191 23.93 -3.85 -7.14
N LEU A 192 22.74 -4.46 -7.09
CA LEU A 192 21.50 -3.80 -6.68
C LEU A 192 21.41 -3.66 -5.15
N THR A 193 21.17 -2.45 -4.68
CA THR A 193 20.77 -2.18 -3.30
C THR A 193 19.31 -2.59 -3.06
N TYR A 194 18.87 -2.63 -1.80
CA TYR A 194 17.46 -2.87 -1.42
C TYR A 194 16.50 -1.98 -2.24
N HIS A 195 16.73 -0.66 -2.24
CA HIS A 195 15.93 0.30 -3.01
C HIS A 195 16.02 0.07 -4.53
N GLY A 196 17.17 -0.37 -5.03
CA GLY A 196 17.34 -0.76 -6.43
C GLY A 196 16.44 -1.92 -6.83
N PHE A 197 16.42 -2.97 -6.00
CA PHE A 197 15.56 -4.13 -6.20
C PHE A 197 14.07 -3.80 -6.07
N MET A 198 13.69 -2.97 -5.08
CA MET A 198 12.30 -2.55 -4.90
C MET A 198 11.78 -1.74 -6.08
N ARG A 199 12.59 -0.86 -6.67
CA ARG A 199 12.23 -0.19 -7.94
C ARG A 199 12.02 -1.17 -9.08
N ALA A 200 12.80 -2.26 -9.13
CA ALA A 200 12.62 -3.30 -10.13
C ALA A 200 11.32 -4.09 -9.92
N ILE A 201 10.95 -4.41 -8.67
CA ILE A 201 9.65 -4.98 -8.31
C ILE A 201 8.51 -4.08 -8.80
N CYS A 202 8.58 -2.76 -8.53
CA CYS A 202 7.56 -1.82 -8.98
C CYS A 202 7.38 -1.88 -10.49
N ARG A 203 8.48 -1.89 -11.26
CA ARG A 203 8.42 -2.01 -12.72
C ARG A 203 7.72 -3.27 -13.20
N ILE A 204 8.09 -4.44 -12.66
CA ILE A 204 7.46 -5.72 -13.03
C ILE A 204 5.96 -5.64 -12.71
N SER A 205 5.60 -5.19 -11.50
CA SER A 205 4.20 -5.08 -11.10
C SER A 205 3.40 -4.13 -11.99
N THR A 206 3.95 -2.97 -12.35
CA THR A 206 3.31 -2.04 -13.28
C THR A 206 3.14 -2.69 -14.66
N THR A 207 4.15 -3.40 -15.19
CA THR A 207 4.02 -4.09 -16.48
C THR A 207 2.90 -5.12 -16.49
N VAL A 208 2.72 -5.88 -15.40
CA VAL A 208 1.64 -6.86 -15.26
C VAL A 208 0.28 -6.18 -15.20
N LEU A 209 0.14 -5.19 -14.31
CA LEU A 209 -1.12 -4.46 -14.10
C LEU A 209 -1.60 -3.69 -15.34
N ASN A 210 -0.70 -3.44 -16.29
CA ASN A 210 -1.00 -2.72 -17.53
C ASN A 210 -1.48 -3.65 -18.65
N ASN A 211 -1.01 -4.89 -18.67
CA ASN A 211 -1.21 -5.80 -19.78
C ASN A 211 -2.23 -6.88 -19.35
N ASP A 212 -3.48 -6.72 -19.78
CA ASP A 212 -4.53 -7.72 -19.53
C ASP A 212 -4.18 -9.09 -20.15
N SER A 213 -3.22 -9.14 -21.09
CA SER A 213 -2.67 -10.35 -21.71
C SER A 213 -1.55 -11.03 -20.91
N CYS A 214 -1.16 -10.48 -19.75
CA CYS A 214 -0.05 -10.99 -18.93
C CYS A 214 -0.36 -12.31 -18.20
N TYR A 215 -1.58 -12.83 -18.33
CA TYR A 215 -2.03 -14.05 -17.65
C TYR A 215 -1.76 -15.34 -18.45
N VAL A 216 -0.90 -15.27 -19.47
CA VAL A 216 -0.41 -16.46 -20.18
C VAL A 216 0.76 -17.06 -19.39
N ALA A 217 0.74 -18.38 -19.16
CA ALA A 217 1.74 -19.09 -18.35
C ALA A 217 3.20 -18.81 -18.79
N SER A 218 3.47 -18.68 -20.08
CA SER A 218 4.80 -18.33 -20.59
C SER A 218 5.27 -16.96 -20.14
N VAL A 219 4.41 -15.94 -20.22
CA VAL A 219 4.72 -14.57 -19.78
C VAL A 219 4.95 -14.53 -18.27
N THR A 220 4.14 -15.25 -17.49
CA THR A 220 4.33 -15.37 -16.04
C THR A 220 5.69 -16.00 -15.71
N ILE A 221 6.10 -17.05 -16.42
CA ILE A 221 7.41 -17.69 -16.23
C ILE A 221 8.54 -16.71 -16.54
N ASP A 222 8.47 -16.00 -17.68
CA ASP A 222 9.49 -15.02 -18.06
C ASP A 222 9.66 -13.93 -16.99
N MET A 223 8.56 -13.45 -16.40
CA MET A 223 8.59 -12.46 -15.33
C MET A 223 9.16 -13.01 -14.02
N LEU A 224 8.83 -14.27 -13.66
CA LEU A 224 9.41 -14.93 -12.49
C LEU A 224 10.92 -15.13 -12.66
N GLU A 225 11.37 -15.54 -13.85
CA GLU A 225 12.79 -15.70 -14.17
C GLU A 225 13.53 -14.35 -14.19
N GLN A 226 12.89 -13.30 -14.69
CA GLN A 226 13.40 -11.94 -14.60
C GLN A 226 13.57 -11.49 -13.14
N LEU A 227 12.58 -11.75 -12.29
CA LEU A 227 12.63 -11.43 -10.86
C LEU A 227 13.78 -12.18 -10.15
N ASP A 228 13.97 -13.46 -10.44
CA ASP A 228 15.06 -14.25 -9.87
C ASP A 228 16.44 -13.81 -10.39
N SER A 229 16.53 -13.40 -11.66
CA SER A 229 17.73 -12.78 -12.22
C SER A 229 18.09 -11.47 -11.52
N LEU A 230 17.10 -10.61 -11.27
CA LEU A 230 17.29 -9.37 -10.53
C LEU A 230 17.71 -9.62 -9.07
N HIS A 231 17.12 -10.63 -8.43
CA HIS A 231 17.49 -10.99 -7.05
C HIS A 231 18.94 -11.44 -6.95
N ARG A 232 19.44 -12.24 -7.91
CA ARG A 232 20.85 -12.66 -7.99
C ARG A 232 21.83 -11.49 -8.20
N LYS A 233 21.37 -10.36 -8.72
CA LYS A 233 22.18 -9.13 -8.88
C LYS A 233 22.18 -8.25 -7.63
N THR A 234 21.44 -8.58 -6.58
CA THR A 234 21.41 -7.78 -5.35
C THR A 234 22.70 -7.91 -4.55
N LYS A 235 22.96 -6.99 -3.62
CA LYS A 235 24.09 -7.10 -2.70
C LYS A 235 24.06 -8.43 -1.94
N PRO A 236 25.21 -9.03 -1.58
CA PRO A 236 25.25 -10.37 -1.00
C PRO A 236 24.39 -10.56 0.27
N TYR A 237 24.30 -9.56 1.16
CA TYR A 237 23.47 -9.64 2.37
C TYR A 237 21.96 -9.72 2.07
N LEU A 238 21.52 -9.28 0.89
CA LEU A 238 20.12 -9.37 0.46
C LEU A 238 19.76 -10.73 -0.12
N GLN A 239 20.77 -11.53 -0.48
CA GLN A 239 20.59 -12.89 -1.02
C GLN A 239 20.65 -13.94 0.09
N ASP A 240 21.56 -13.73 1.05
CA ASP A 240 21.94 -14.71 2.05
C ASP A 240 21.97 -14.06 3.44
N PRO A 241 21.16 -14.53 4.40
CA PRO A 241 21.10 -13.94 5.74
C PRO A 241 22.44 -14.03 6.49
N ASP A 242 23.27 -15.04 6.21
CA ASP A 242 24.56 -15.23 6.88
C ASP A 242 25.59 -14.16 6.51
N ARG A 243 25.33 -13.42 5.43
CA ARG A 243 26.18 -12.31 4.96
C ARG A 243 25.79 -10.96 5.54
N CYS A 244 24.72 -10.89 6.35
CA CYS A 244 24.31 -9.68 7.04
C CYS A 244 25.30 -9.34 8.15
N LYS A 245 25.80 -8.09 8.17
CA LYS A 245 26.77 -7.59 9.16
C LYS A 245 26.16 -6.62 10.16
N SER A 246 24.96 -6.12 9.89
CA SER A 246 24.23 -5.21 10.76
C SER A 246 22.77 -5.60 10.90
N SER A 247 22.13 -5.16 11.99
CA SER A 247 20.68 -5.35 12.16
C SER A 247 19.90 -4.74 11.00
N LEU A 248 20.32 -3.58 10.48
CA LEU A 248 19.63 -2.95 9.34
C LEU A 248 19.69 -3.82 8.08
N GLU A 249 20.85 -4.40 7.77
CA GLU A 249 20.99 -5.31 6.63
C GLU A 249 20.10 -6.54 6.77
N HIS A 250 20.03 -7.12 7.97
CA HIS A 250 19.14 -8.26 8.26
C HIS A 250 17.65 -7.89 8.10
N LEU A 251 17.24 -6.73 8.61
CA LEU A 251 15.85 -6.27 8.41
C LEU A 251 15.55 -5.96 6.93
N GLN A 252 16.51 -5.44 6.17
CA GLN A 252 16.35 -5.20 4.73
C GLN A 252 16.27 -6.50 3.93
N HIS A 253 17.03 -7.52 4.33
CA HIS A 253 16.93 -8.88 3.79
C HIS A 253 15.51 -9.42 3.98
N LEU A 254 14.97 -9.36 5.21
CA LEU A 254 13.62 -9.84 5.52
C LEU A 254 12.52 -9.04 4.80
N ALA A 255 12.64 -7.71 4.74
CA ALA A 255 11.72 -6.86 4.01
C ALA A 255 11.74 -7.18 2.50
N LEU A 256 12.92 -7.40 1.93
CA LEU A 256 13.07 -7.78 0.53
C LEU A 256 12.39 -9.13 0.26
N LYS A 257 12.61 -10.13 1.11
CA LYS A 257 11.95 -11.44 1.00
C LYS A 257 10.43 -11.29 1.03
N MET A 258 9.89 -10.52 1.98
CA MET A 258 8.44 -10.25 2.05
C MET A 258 7.89 -9.63 0.76
N HIS A 259 8.55 -8.60 0.23
CA HIS A 259 8.09 -7.93 -0.99
C HIS A 259 8.26 -8.80 -2.25
N LYS A 260 9.36 -9.56 -2.35
CA LYS A 260 9.55 -10.54 -3.41
C LYS A 260 8.43 -11.58 -3.38
N SER A 261 8.14 -12.13 -2.20
CA SER A 261 7.10 -13.14 -2.05
C SER A 261 5.72 -12.58 -2.38
N PHE A 262 5.43 -11.34 -2.01
CA PHE A 262 4.17 -10.71 -2.41
C PHE A 262 4.04 -10.59 -3.93
N LEU A 263 5.11 -10.18 -4.63
CA LEU A 263 5.10 -10.11 -6.10
C LEU A 263 4.97 -11.50 -6.75
N VAL A 264 5.65 -12.52 -6.23
CA VAL A 264 5.50 -13.90 -6.76
C VAL A 264 4.06 -14.39 -6.60
N THR A 265 3.45 -14.19 -5.43
CA THR A 265 2.03 -14.52 -5.22
C THR A 265 1.15 -13.77 -6.21
N PHE A 266 1.39 -12.47 -6.41
CA PHE A 266 0.67 -11.63 -7.38
C PHE A 266 0.78 -12.16 -8.82
N LEU A 267 1.98 -12.50 -9.28
CA LEU A 267 2.23 -13.07 -10.62
C LEU A 267 1.56 -14.43 -10.81
N CYS A 268 1.54 -15.27 -9.76
CA CYS A 268 0.98 -16.61 -9.81
C CYS A 268 -0.55 -16.67 -9.54
N ARG A 269 -1.20 -15.55 -9.21
CA ARG A 269 -2.66 -15.50 -8.91
C ARG A 269 -3.55 -16.25 -9.90
N PRO A 270 -3.36 -16.16 -11.24
CA PRO A 270 -4.22 -16.85 -12.18
C PRO A 270 -4.20 -18.37 -12.00
N GLU A 271 -3.02 -18.94 -11.76
CA GLU A 271 -2.86 -20.39 -11.58
C GLU A 271 -3.36 -20.86 -10.22
N ILE A 272 -3.15 -20.06 -9.16
CA ILE A 272 -3.74 -20.32 -7.85
C ILE A 272 -5.28 -20.33 -7.95
N ARG A 273 -5.85 -19.39 -8.71
CA ARG A 273 -7.29 -19.31 -8.96
C ARG A 273 -7.81 -20.53 -9.72
N ASN A 274 -7.10 -20.92 -10.77
CA ASN A 274 -7.49 -22.06 -11.59
C ASN A 274 -7.44 -23.36 -10.78
N ALA A 275 -6.40 -23.56 -9.96
CA ALA A 275 -6.30 -24.71 -9.05
C ALA A 275 -7.53 -24.87 -8.17
N ASN A 276 -8.01 -23.76 -7.61
CA ASN A 276 -9.17 -23.74 -6.73
C ASN A 276 -10.51 -23.96 -7.48
N ARG A 277 -10.61 -23.60 -8.76
CA ARG A 277 -11.81 -23.84 -9.59
C ARG A 277 -11.88 -25.28 -10.11
N SER A 278 -10.74 -25.89 -10.41
CA SER A 278 -10.65 -27.24 -10.97
C SER A 278 -11.07 -28.35 -10.00
N SER A 279 -11.22 -28.06 -8.70
CA SER A 279 -11.76 -29.03 -7.71
C SER A 279 -13.15 -29.58 -8.11
N ASN A 280 -13.95 -28.78 -8.84
CA ASN A 280 -15.30 -29.14 -9.28
C ASN A 280 -15.39 -29.67 -10.74
N GLN A 281 -14.27 -29.86 -11.45
CA GLN A 281 -14.26 -30.29 -12.86
C GLN A 281 -13.28 -31.44 -13.10
N SER A 282 -13.50 -32.21 -14.18
CA SER A 282 -12.63 -33.32 -14.58
C SER A 282 -11.17 -32.87 -14.70
N PRO A 283 -10.19 -33.71 -14.34
CA PRO A 283 -8.78 -33.32 -14.34
C PRO A 283 -8.32 -32.92 -15.75
N GLU A 284 -8.26 -31.61 -16.01
CA GLU A 284 -7.54 -31.08 -17.16
C GLU A 284 -6.06 -31.40 -17.01
N VAL A 285 -5.45 -31.93 -18.07
CA VAL A 285 -4.01 -32.19 -18.10
C VAL A 285 -3.30 -30.84 -18.07
N LEU A 286 -2.78 -30.47 -16.91
CA LEU A 286 -2.00 -29.25 -16.74
C LEU A 286 -0.73 -29.31 -17.60
N SER A 287 -0.42 -28.21 -18.27
CA SER A 287 0.86 -28.08 -18.96
C SER A 287 2.02 -28.07 -17.95
N GLU A 288 3.22 -28.47 -18.40
CA GLU A 288 4.44 -28.42 -17.59
C GLU A 288 4.71 -27.02 -17.02
N GLN A 289 4.40 -25.98 -17.80
CA GLN A 289 4.52 -24.59 -17.39
C GLN A 289 3.58 -24.26 -16.21
N GLN A 290 2.33 -24.70 -16.27
CA GLN A 290 1.36 -24.48 -15.19
C GLN A 290 1.76 -25.23 -13.91
N LEU A 291 2.26 -26.46 -14.03
CA LEU A 291 2.80 -27.21 -12.90
C LEU A 291 3.98 -26.49 -12.24
N ARG A 292 4.90 -25.93 -13.05
CA ARG A 292 6.03 -25.13 -12.56
C ARG A 292 5.57 -23.87 -11.82
N ILE A 293 4.58 -23.15 -12.36
CA ILE A 293 4.01 -21.95 -11.71
C ILE A 293 3.32 -22.33 -10.40
N ARG A 294 2.53 -23.41 -10.37
CA ARG A 294 1.87 -23.90 -9.15
C ARG A 294 2.86 -24.26 -8.05
N GLY A 295 3.90 -25.06 -8.38
CA GLY A 295 4.95 -25.40 -7.42
C GLY A 295 5.65 -24.17 -6.87
N ARG A 296 5.96 -23.20 -7.74
CA ARG A 296 6.57 -21.93 -7.35
C ARG A 296 5.67 -21.09 -6.43
N ALA A 297 4.38 -21.04 -6.73
CA ALA A 297 3.40 -20.31 -5.93
C ALA A 297 3.25 -20.92 -4.54
N GLU A 298 3.15 -22.24 -4.47
CA GLU A 298 3.05 -22.97 -3.21
C GLU A 298 4.25 -22.70 -2.29
N GLU A 299 5.47 -22.97 -2.77
CA GLU A 299 6.71 -22.72 -2.02
C GLU A 299 6.76 -21.28 -1.50
N ASN A 300 6.35 -20.33 -2.35
CA ASN A 300 6.37 -18.93 -2.04
C ASN A 300 5.35 -18.52 -0.96
N LEU A 301 4.17 -19.14 -0.92
CA LEU A 301 3.16 -18.87 0.11
C LEU A 301 3.66 -19.31 1.50
N PHE A 302 4.29 -20.49 1.58
CA PHE A 302 4.95 -20.95 2.80
C PHE A 302 6.08 -20.01 3.22
N GLU A 303 6.93 -19.61 2.27
CA GLU A 303 8.07 -18.72 2.50
C GLU A 303 7.63 -17.33 2.99
N ALA A 304 6.54 -16.78 2.44
CA ALA A 304 5.98 -15.49 2.85
C ALA A 304 5.59 -15.50 4.34
N ILE A 305 4.92 -16.55 4.79
CA ILE A 305 4.47 -16.67 6.18
C ILE A 305 5.67 -16.91 7.11
N LYS A 306 6.62 -17.78 6.74
CA LYS A 306 7.85 -18.01 7.51
C LYS A 306 8.65 -16.71 7.68
N THR A 307 8.86 -15.99 6.58
CA THR A 307 9.55 -14.70 6.59
C THR A 307 8.82 -13.67 7.46
N PHE A 308 7.48 -13.62 7.39
CA PHE A 308 6.69 -12.72 8.25
C PHE A 308 6.89 -13.05 9.74
N LEU A 309 6.83 -14.33 10.11
CA LEU A 309 7.03 -14.81 11.48
C LEU A 309 8.45 -14.55 11.99
N GLU A 310 9.46 -14.74 11.15
CA GLU A 310 10.86 -14.40 11.45
C GLU A 310 11.03 -12.89 11.63
N PHE A 311 10.46 -12.09 10.73
CA PHE A 311 10.58 -10.64 10.77
C PHE A 311 9.89 -10.03 11.99
N ARG A 312 8.71 -10.53 12.39
CA ARG A 312 8.05 -10.04 13.61
C ARG A 312 8.82 -10.36 14.89
N ALA A 313 9.66 -11.41 14.87
CA ALA A 313 10.44 -11.79 16.04
C ALA A 313 11.59 -10.80 16.33
N VAL A 314 12.06 -10.08 15.31
CA VAL A 314 13.18 -9.14 15.41
C VAL A 314 12.78 -7.68 15.24
N SER A 315 11.54 -7.40 14.81
CA SER A 315 11.06 -6.03 14.56
C SER A 315 9.54 -5.95 14.57
N ALA A 316 8.99 -4.84 15.05
CA ALA A 316 7.55 -4.56 14.96
C ALA A 316 7.10 -4.08 13.57
N VAL A 317 8.03 -3.82 12.63
CA VAL A 317 7.75 -3.32 11.27
C VAL A 317 6.73 -4.16 10.49
N PRO A 318 6.85 -5.50 10.36
CA PRO A 318 5.90 -6.31 9.61
C PRO A 318 4.50 -6.29 10.21
N LEU A 319 4.41 -6.22 11.54
CA LEU A 319 3.14 -6.09 12.25
C LEU A 319 2.55 -4.69 12.15
N ARG A 320 3.28 -3.67 11.71
CA ARG A 320 2.80 -2.28 11.61
C ARG A 320 2.73 -1.78 10.17
N SER A 321 3.11 -2.62 9.22
CA SER A 321 3.06 -2.32 7.80
C SER A 321 1.86 -3.04 7.19
N TRP A 322 0.85 -2.27 6.79
CA TRP A 322 -0.40 -2.80 6.25
C TRP A 322 -0.17 -3.76 5.07
N SER A 323 0.79 -3.46 4.21
CA SER A 323 1.13 -4.29 3.05
C SER A 323 1.78 -5.63 3.43
N MET A 324 2.61 -5.66 4.49
CA MET A 324 3.22 -6.89 4.98
C MET A 324 2.21 -7.77 5.70
N VAL A 325 1.31 -7.15 6.49
CA VAL A 325 0.15 -7.85 7.06
C VAL A 325 -0.76 -8.40 5.97
N HIS A 326 -1.06 -7.59 4.94
CA HIS A 326 -1.82 -8.05 3.80
C HIS A 326 -1.14 -9.23 3.10
N ALA A 327 0.15 -9.17 2.83
CA ALA A 327 0.90 -10.27 2.22
C ALA A 327 0.85 -11.56 3.06
N ALA A 328 1.03 -11.46 4.38
CA ALA A 328 0.98 -12.62 5.28
C ALA A 328 -0.42 -13.23 5.38
N LEU A 329 -1.45 -12.39 5.61
CA LEU A 329 -2.84 -12.84 5.72
C LEU A 329 -3.36 -13.43 4.41
N SER A 330 -3.08 -12.78 3.28
CA SER A 330 -3.43 -13.32 1.96
C SER A 330 -2.72 -14.64 1.71
N SER A 331 -1.44 -14.78 2.08
CA SER A 331 -0.70 -16.03 1.86
C SER A 331 -1.26 -17.20 2.67
N VAL A 332 -1.53 -16.99 3.97
CA VAL A 332 -2.08 -18.05 4.82
C VAL A 332 -3.50 -18.43 4.41
N LEU A 333 -4.33 -17.47 4.00
CA LEU A 333 -5.67 -17.75 3.49
C LEU A 333 -5.62 -18.53 2.18
N LEU A 334 -4.72 -18.17 1.26
CA LEU A 334 -4.52 -18.90 0.02
C LEU A 334 -4.11 -20.36 0.27
N LEU A 335 -3.22 -20.62 1.24
CA LEU A 335 -2.89 -21.99 1.66
C LEU A 335 -4.09 -22.72 2.28
N CYS A 336 -4.91 -22.00 3.05
CA CYS A 336 -6.07 -22.62 3.70
C CYS A 336 -7.20 -22.98 2.74
N ILE A 337 -7.30 -22.34 1.57
CA ILE A 337 -8.29 -22.69 0.55
C ILE A 337 -7.74 -23.67 -0.49
N TRP A 338 -6.43 -23.69 -0.70
CA TRP A 338 -5.80 -24.49 -1.72
C TRP A 338 -5.65 -25.95 -1.27
N GLU A 339 -6.45 -26.85 -1.84
CA GLU A 339 -6.64 -28.23 -1.40
C GLU A 339 -5.35 -29.02 -1.18
N GLU A 340 -4.41 -28.97 -2.12
CA GLU A 340 -3.14 -29.70 -2.03
C GLU A 340 -2.27 -29.22 -0.84
N THR A 341 -2.47 -27.98 -0.40
CA THR A 341 -1.67 -27.36 0.67
C THR A 341 -2.38 -27.39 2.02
N ARG A 342 -3.72 -27.29 2.03
CA ARG A 342 -4.55 -27.27 3.25
C ARG A 342 -4.38 -28.51 4.12
N VAL A 343 -4.16 -29.67 3.48
CA VAL A 343 -3.96 -30.96 4.17
C VAL A 343 -2.57 -31.10 4.81
N LYS A 344 -1.62 -30.22 4.46
CA LYS A 344 -0.24 -30.33 4.96
C LYS A 344 -0.17 -29.89 6.43
N PRO A 345 0.51 -30.65 7.31
CA PRO A 345 0.62 -30.29 8.73
C PRO A 345 1.35 -28.96 8.95
N GLU A 346 2.26 -28.62 8.04
CA GLU A 346 2.96 -27.34 8.03
C GLU A 346 2.01 -26.15 7.87
N CYS A 347 0.97 -26.27 7.02
CA CYS A 347 -0.03 -25.23 6.83
C CYS A 347 -0.79 -24.95 8.13
N ARG A 348 -1.19 -26.01 8.85
CA ARG A 348 -1.88 -25.90 10.15
C ARG A 348 -1.01 -25.17 11.19
N CYS A 349 0.26 -25.58 11.33
CA CYS A 349 1.21 -24.96 12.26
C CYS A 349 1.46 -23.48 11.93
N LEU A 350 1.63 -23.13 10.66
CA LEU A 350 1.82 -21.74 10.26
C LEU A 350 0.57 -20.90 10.48
N ARG A 351 -0.62 -21.44 10.19
CA ARG A 351 -1.91 -20.79 10.48
C ARG A 351 -2.03 -20.43 11.96
N GLU A 352 -1.76 -21.38 12.86
CA GLU A 352 -1.79 -21.17 14.31
C GLU A 352 -0.84 -20.05 14.75
N LYS A 353 0.42 -20.08 14.28
CA LYS A 353 1.41 -19.05 14.59
C LYS A 353 1.02 -17.66 14.09
N VAL A 354 0.33 -17.56 12.95
CA VAL A 354 -0.19 -16.30 12.42
C VAL A 354 -1.35 -15.81 13.28
N ILE A 355 -2.30 -16.66 13.65
CA ILE A 355 -3.42 -16.29 14.54
C ILE A 355 -2.88 -15.80 15.89
N GLU A 356 -1.88 -16.50 16.45
CA GLU A 356 -1.20 -16.09 17.67
C GLU A 356 -0.53 -14.72 17.52
N ALA A 357 0.11 -14.45 16.37
CA ALA A 357 0.73 -13.16 16.06
C ALA A 357 -0.23 -11.98 16.26
N PHE A 358 -1.45 -12.15 15.76
CA PHE A 358 -2.49 -11.12 15.76
C PHE A 358 -3.42 -11.18 16.98
N SER A 359 -3.23 -12.15 17.88
CA SER A 359 -4.01 -12.30 19.11
C SER A 359 -3.30 -11.72 20.34
N SER A 360 -2.12 -11.13 20.16
CA SER A 360 -1.38 -10.43 21.22
C SER A 360 -2.20 -9.26 21.79
N PRO A 361 -2.07 -8.91 23.09
CA PRO A 361 -2.74 -7.76 23.71
C PRO A 361 -2.46 -6.41 23.01
N GLU A 362 -1.44 -6.33 22.15
CA GLU A 362 -1.24 -5.18 21.24
C GLU A 362 -2.37 -4.98 20.22
N PHE A 363 -3.17 -6.02 19.99
CA PHE A 363 -4.29 -6.10 19.05
C PHE A 363 -5.65 -6.30 19.73
N ASN A 364 -5.67 -6.73 20.99
CA ASN A 364 -6.91 -6.92 21.76
C ASN A 364 -7.33 -5.60 22.41
N VAL A 365 -8.19 -4.85 21.74
CA VAL A 365 -9.06 -3.86 22.40
C VAL A 365 -10.35 -4.59 22.79
N ALA A 366 -10.23 -5.59 23.66
CA ALA A 366 -11.38 -6.25 24.28
C ALA A 366 -11.82 -5.48 25.55
N GLY A 367 -11.89 -4.16 25.44
CA GLY A 367 -12.67 -3.32 26.35
C GLY A 367 -13.96 -2.99 25.63
N ASP A 368 -15.09 -3.21 26.31
CA ASP A 368 -16.47 -2.87 25.95
C ASP A 368 -16.64 -2.10 24.61
N PRO A 369 -17.33 -2.65 23.59
CA PRO A 369 -17.50 -2.02 22.26
C PRO A 369 -18.20 -0.65 22.30
N THR A 370 -18.73 -0.24 23.45
CA THR A 370 -19.24 1.12 23.69
C THR A 370 -18.17 2.12 24.15
N SER A 371 -16.96 1.64 24.48
CA SER A 371 -15.81 2.41 25.00
C SER A 371 -14.53 2.30 24.15
N ALA A 372 -14.49 1.36 23.20
CA ALA A 372 -13.39 1.24 22.25
C ALA A 372 -13.36 2.49 21.36
N ASP A 373 -12.42 3.40 21.66
CA ASP A 373 -12.09 4.55 20.82
C ASP A 373 -11.84 4.01 19.40
N GLU A 374 -12.70 4.35 18.42
CA GLU A 374 -12.62 3.86 17.02
C GLU A 374 -11.20 4.01 16.43
N ASN A 375 -10.42 4.94 16.98
CA ASN A 375 -9.05 5.22 16.63
C ASN A 375 -8.02 4.16 17.07
N SER A 376 -8.39 3.21 17.95
CA SER A 376 -7.47 2.19 18.48
C SER A 376 -7.27 1.00 17.55
N GLN A 377 -8.23 0.74 16.66
CA GLN A 377 -8.18 -0.35 15.70
C GLN A 377 -7.51 0.10 14.39
N TRP A 378 -6.28 -0.38 14.15
CA TRP A 378 -5.50 0.01 12.97
C TRP A 378 -5.59 -1.00 11.82
N LEU A 379 -6.05 -2.23 12.07
CA LEU A 379 -6.28 -3.19 10.99
C LEU A 379 -7.49 -2.75 10.16
N SER A 380 -7.38 -2.87 8.84
CA SER A 380 -8.52 -2.56 7.98
C SER A 380 -9.69 -3.53 8.25
N PRO A 381 -10.96 -3.14 8.01
CA PRO A 381 -12.11 -4.04 8.13
C PRO A 381 -11.90 -5.35 7.37
N ARG A 382 -11.27 -5.28 6.19
CA ARG A 382 -10.91 -6.43 5.37
C ARG A 382 -9.95 -7.39 6.09
N HIS A 383 -8.91 -6.87 6.73
CA HIS A 383 -7.97 -7.69 7.51
C HIS A 383 -8.61 -8.31 8.74
N ILE A 384 -9.53 -7.61 9.40
CA ILE A 384 -10.28 -8.14 10.53
C ILE A 384 -11.14 -9.31 10.07
N ASN A 385 -11.89 -9.15 8.98
CA ASN A 385 -12.70 -10.23 8.41
C ASN A 385 -11.84 -11.43 8.01
N ALA A 386 -10.66 -11.18 7.43
CA ALA A 386 -9.68 -12.23 7.10
C ALA A 386 -9.22 -13.01 8.34
N LEU A 387 -8.94 -12.32 9.44
CA LEU A 387 -8.54 -12.93 10.71
C LEU A 387 -9.67 -13.70 11.37
N VAL A 388 -10.89 -13.16 11.35
CA VAL A 388 -12.10 -13.87 11.82
C VAL A 388 -12.30 -15.14 11.02
N THR A 389 -12.24 -15.06 9.69
CA THR A 389 -12.31 -16.20 8.78
C THR A 389 -11.27 -17.28 9.12
N LEU A 390 -10.02 -16.88 9.39
CA LEU A 390 -8.96 -17.81 9.77
C LEU A 390 -9.23 -18.49 11.12
N LYS A 391 -9.81 -17.76 12.09
CA LYS A 391 -10.20 -18.27 13.40
C LYS A 391 -11.40 -19.21 13.31
N ASP A 392 -12.40 -18.89 12.50
CA ASP A 392 -13.58 -19.74 12.33
C ASP A 392 -13.17 -21.07 11.69
N ALA A 393 -12.30 -21.02 10.66
CA ALA A 393 -11.70 -22.20 10.04
C ALA A 393 -10.79 -23.03 10.98
N PHE A 394 -10.45 -22.51 12.17
CA PHE A 394 -9.78 -23.28 13.22
C PHE A 394 -10.78 -24.08 14.07
N THR A 395 -12.01 -23.60 14.22
CA THR A 395 -13.05 -24.25 15.04
C THR A 395 -13.78 -25.37 14.30
N THR A 396 -13.95 -25.23 12.98
CA THR A 396 -14.52 -26.26 12.09
C THR A 396 -13.41 -27.16 11.53
N ASP A 397 -12.84 -28.03 12.36
CA ASP A 397 -11.74 -28.93 11.97
C ASP A 397 -12.14 -30.04 10.96
N GLU A 398 -13.40 -30.08 10.47
CA GLU A 398 -13.91 -31.14 9.57
C GLU A 398 -14.44 -30.68 8.20
N SER A 399 -14.66 -29.39 7.98
CA SER A 399 -15.14 -28.86 6.69
C SER A 399 -14.33 -27.62 6.33
N GLY A 400 -13.14 -27.86 5.76
CA GLY A 400 -12.24 -26.76 5.38
C GLY A 400 -12.94 -25.67 4.57
N LEU A 401 -12.43 -24.44 4.66
CA LEU A 401 -12.97 -23.23 4.01
C LEU A 401 -13.57 -23.53 2.63
N GLN A 402 -14.90 -23.57 2.54
CA GLN A 402 -15.61 -23.65 1.27
C GLN A 402 -15.85 -22.24 0.77
N VAL A 403 -15.28 -21.93 -0.39
CA VAL A 403 -15.50 -20.67 -1.08
C VAL A 403 -16.68 -20.89 -2.04
N ASP A 404 -17.78 -20.17 -1.86
CA ASP A 404 -18.87 -20.16 -2.84
C ASP A 404 -18.42 -19.37 -4.08
N TYR A 405 -17.88 -20.09 -5.07
CA TYR A 405 -17.42 -19.52 -6.34
C TYR A 405 -18.57 -19.01 -7.23
N ASN A 406 -19.82 -19.39 -6.95
CA ASN A 406 -20.99 -18.94 -7.71
C ASN A 406 -21.58 -17.64 -7.14
N ALA A 407 -21.31 -17.34 -5.86
CA ALA A 407 -21.63 -16.07 -5.23
C ALA A 407 -20.63 -14.94 -5.57
N MET A 408 -19.62 -15.17 -6.42
CA MET A 408 -18.65 -14.15 -6.90
C MET A 408 -19.24 -13.36 -8.09
N PRO A 409 -19.90 -12.19 -7.91
CA PRO A 409 -20.55 -11.50 -9.01
C PRO A 409 -19.52 -10.62 -9.74
N GLY A 410 -19.43 -10.74 -11.07
CA GLY A 410 -18.73 -9.77 -11.93
C GLY A 410 -17.60 -10.32 -12.81
N TRP A 411 -17.64 -11.60 -13.17
CA TRP A 411 -16.52 -12.29 -13.85
C TRP A 411 -16.86 -12.82 -15.24
N ASN A 412 -17.80 -12.19 -15.94
CA ASN A 412 -17.89 -12.35 -17.39
C ASN A 412 -16.89 -11.37 -18.03
N ASN A 413 -16.08 -11.86 -18.97
CA ASN A 413 -15.12 -11.07 -19.76
C ASN A 413 -15.74 -9.84 -20.48
N ALA A 414 -17.05 -9.65 -20.41
CA ALA A 414 -17.77 -8.48 -20.90
C ALA A 414 -17.77 -7.28 -19.92
N ASP A 415 -17.65 -7.49 -18.61
CA ASP A 415 -17.81 -6.40 -17.62
C ASP A 415 -16.56 -5.51 -17.47
N LEU A 416 -15.38 -6.00 -17.88
CA LEU A 416 -14.16 -5.20 -18.03
C LEU A 416 -14.18 -4.31 -19.29
N MET A 417 -15.09 -4.55 -20.23
CA MET A 417 -15.33 -3.67 -21.38
C MET A 417 -16.32 -2.53 -21.06
N GLY A 418 -17.05 -2.61 -19.93
CA GLY A 418 -18.20 -1.75 -19.63
C GLY A 418 -17.97 -0.59 -18.66
N GLN A 419 -16.79 -0.47 -18.03
CA GLN A 419 -16.51 0.65 -17.10
C GLN A 419 -15.61 1.74 -17.70
N SER A 420 -15.63 1.91 -19.03
CA SER A 420 -15.38 3.22 -19.62
C SER A 420 -16.68 4.01 -19.53
N GLY A 421 -16.83 4.81 -18.47
CA GLY A 421 -17.86 5.85 -18.40
C GLY A 421 -17.58 6.99 -19.38
N PHE A 422 -17.45 6.68 -20.67
CA PHE A 422 -17.73 7.61 -21.75
C PHE A 422 -19.10 7.20 -22.29
N ILE A 423 -20.14 7.93 -21.91
CA ILE A 423 -21.42 7.88 -22.62
C ILE A 423 -21.20 8.65 -23.92
N PRO A 424 -21.12 8.00 -25.10
CA PRO A 424 -21.04 8.72 -26.37
C PRO A 424 -22.47 9.06 -26.76
N GLY A 425 -22.93 10.26 -26.40
CA GLY A 425 -24.29 10.65 -26.75
C GLY A 425 -24.87 11.88 -26.06
N ILE A 426 -24.07 12.90 -25.72
CA ILE A 426 -24.59 14.25 -25.53
C ILE A 426 -23.58 15.22 -26.17
N ILE A 427 -23.64 15.31 -27.50
CA ILE A 427 -23.15 16.47 -28.22
C ILE A 427 -24.37 17.39 -28.31
N ASP A 428 -24.48 18.32 -27.36
CA ASP A 428 -24.80 19.73 -27.62
C ASP A 428 -25.18 20.44 -26.30
N ALA A 429 -24.43 21.51 -26.02
CA ALA A 429 -24.73 22.61 -25.10
C ALA A 429 -24.91 22.28 -23.60
N TRP A 430 -23.82 22.04 -22.88
CA TRP A 430 -23.75 22.32 -21.43
C TRP A 430 -22.55 23.23 -21.15
N ASP A 431 -22.85 24.52 -20.95
CA ASP A 431 -21.90 25.53 -20.45
C ASP A 431 -22.05 25.63 -18.91
N PRO A 432 -21.03 25.24 -18.12
CA PRO A 432 -21.14 25.16 -16.66
C PRO A 432 -21.07 26.53 -15.96
N PHE A 433 -21.07 27.65 -16.68
CA PHE A 433 -21.03 29.00 -16.09
C PHE A 433 -22.27 29.87 -16.38
N ALA A 434 -23.32 29.35 -17.00
CA ALA A 434 -24.47 30.16 -17.43
C ALA A 434 -25.54 30.44 -16.36
N GLU A 435 -25.54 29.78 -15.19
CA GLU A 435 -26.67 29.82 -14.25
C GLU A 435 -26.38 30.46 -12.87
N TYR A 436 -25.47 31.45 -12.82
CA TYR A 436 -25.33 32.34 -11.64
C TYR A 436 -25.81 33.77 -11.93
N ALA A 437 -27.00 33.90 -12.50
CA ALA A 437 -27.70 35.18 -12.57
C ALA A 437 -29.12 35.05 -12.01
N LEU A 438 -29.29 35.49 -10.76
CA LEU A 438 -30.53 36.04 -10.17
C LEU A 438 -31.77 35.12 -10.17
N SER A 439 -32.11 34.54 -9.01
CA SER A 439 -33.44 34.72 -8.37
C SER A 439 -33.65 33.85 -7.13
N ASP A 440 -33.98 34.52 -6.03
CA ASP A 440 -34.88 34.19 -4.91
C ASP A 440 -34.95 32.74 -4.36
N PHE A 441 -34.36 32.60 -3.17
CA PHE A 441 -34.53 31.47 -2.25
C PHE A 441 -35.94 31.48 -1.65
N ASN A 442 -36.76 30.45 -1.92
CA ASN A 442 -38.12 30.30 -1.37
C ASN A 442 -38.10 29.27 -0.20
N PRO A 443 -38.35 29.67 1.06
CA PRO A 443 -38.10 28.81 2.24
C PRO A 443 -39.26 27.86 2.58
N SER A 444 -40.13 27.48 1.64
CA SER A 444 -41.39 26.78 1.92
C SER A 444 -41.60 25.51 1.08
N VAL A 445 -40.57 24.66 0.99
CA VAL A 445 -40.74 23.26 0.56
C VAL A 445 -40.63 22.36 1.80
N PRO A 446 -41.67 21.56 2.13
CA PRO A 446 -41.60 20.65 3.27
C PRO A 446 -40.60 19.52 3.00
N CYS A 447 -39.70 19.27 3.95
CA CYS A 447 -38.82 18.10 3.92
C CYS A 447 -39.65 16.83 3.98
N ASP A 448 -39.54 16.00 2.95
CA ASP A 448 -40.10 14.65 2.93
C ASP A 448 -39.38 13.79 3.99
N PRO A 449 -40.04 13.31 5.06
CA PRO A 449 -39.39 12.53 6.11
C PRO A 449 -39.04 11.10 5.68
N GLY A 450 -39.35 10.70 4.44
CA GLY A 450 -39.19 9.32 3.95
C GLY A 450 -37.84 8.94 3.36
N ALA A 451 -36.87 9.87 3.23
CA ALA A 451 -35.60 9.62 2.51
C ALA A 451 -34.37 9.45 3.42
N THR A 452 -34.52 8.85 4.61
CA THR A 452 -33.39 8.63 5.54
C THR A 452 -32.70 7.26 5.44
N ASN A 453 -33.18 6.33 4.61
CA ASN A 453 -32.52 5.04 4.42
C ASN A 453 -31.95 4.92 3.01
N MET A 454 -30.89 5.68 2.73
CA MET A 454 -29.88 5.24 1.77
C MET A 454 -28.93 4.32 2.54
N GLU A 455 -29.41 3.15 2.92
CA GLU A 455 -28.52 2.06 3.34
C GLU A 455 -27.61 1.77 2.15
N LEU A 456 -26.34 2.19 2.26
CA LEU A 456 -25.27 1.62 1.45
C LEU A 456 -25.42 0.10 1.56
N PRO A 457 -25.41 -0.65 0.44
CA PRO A 457 -25.54 -2.09 0.51
C PRO A 457 -24.52 -2.60 1.52
N ALA A 458 -25.00 -3.17 2.62
CA ALA A 458 -24.15 -3.78 3.62
C ALA A 458 -23.30 -4.80 2.87
N MET A 459 -21.97 -4.61 2.86
CA MET A 459 -21.07 -5.61 2.31
C MET A 459 -21.35 -6.90 3.08
N ASP A 460 -21.84 -7.91 2.35
CA ASP A 460 -22.11 -9.23 2.89
C ASP A 460 -20.83 -9.71 3.60
N PRO A 461 -20.87 -10.06 4.90
CA PRO A 461 -19.68 -10.37 5.70
C PRO A 461 -19.05 -11.73 5.34
N SER A 462 -19.36 -12.29 4.17
CA SER A 462 -18.94 -13.63 3.78
C SER A 462 -17.41 -13.70 3.57
N PRO A 463 -16.75 -14.78 4.05
CA PRO A 463 -15.32 -15.07 3.85
C PRO A 463 -14.84 -14.97 2.40
N THR A 464 -15.74 -15.26 1.45
CA THR A 464 -15.54 -15.18 0.01
C THR A 464 -15.23 -13.77 -0.46
N ASN A 465 -15.79 -12.71 0.12
CA ASN A 465 -15.57 -11.34 -0.34
C ASN A 465 -14.12 -10.83 -0.15
N TYR A 466 -13.40 -11.30 0.87
CA TYR A 466 -11.99 -10.96 1.08
C TYR A 466 -11.08 -11.73 0.10
N LEU A 467 -11.41 -12.99 -0.17
CA LEU A 467 -10.73 -13.80 -1.19
C LEU A 467 -11.01 -13.26 -2.59
N ASP A 468 -12.25 -12.87 -2.90
CA ASP A 468 -12.61 -12.13 -4.11
C ASP A 468 -11.73 -10.90 -4.27
N PHE A 469 -11.55 -10.11 -3.22
CA PHE A 469 -10.72 -8.91 -3.28
C PHE A 469 -9.24 -9.23 -3.50
N ILE A 470 -8.70 -10.28 -2.87
CA ILE A 470 -7.32 -10.76 -3.13
C ILE A 470 -7.17 -11.31 -4.55
N MET A 471 -8.21 -11.96 -5.09
CA MET A 471 -8.18 -12.72 -6.34
C MET A 471 -8.74 -11.97 -7.56
N ARG A 472 -9.42 -10.82 -7.37
CA ARG A 472 -9.93 -9.90 -8.42
C ARG A 472 -8.82 -9.09 -9.09
N GLY A 473 -7.59 -9.10 -8.55
CA GLY A 473 -6.49 -8.24 -8.97
C GLY A 473 -5.30 -8.89 -9.61
#